data_AF-A0AA96PAC0-F1
#
_entry.id   AF-A0AA96PAC0-F1
#
_cell.length_a   1.000
_cell.length_b   1.000
_cell.length_c   1.000
_cell.angle_alpha   90.00
_cell.angle_beta   90.00
_cell.angle_gamma   90.00
#
_symmetry.space_group_name_H-M   'P 1'
#
loop_
_entity.id
_entity.type
_entity.pdbx_description
1 polymer ?
#
loop_
_entity_poly.entity_id
_entity_poly.type
_entity_poly.pdbx_seq_one_letter_code
_entity_poly.pdbx_strand_id
1 'polypeptide(L)'
;MEMLGHRGAFAAFIAKSLKDEDFVLVDVGCGGGIDGTWRVFGDHLAAVGFDPNIDEVERLQRAETSKKINYKAAFVGVPAENPISIRRGGRLPNSRNPWNRFAVNRTMSIMAEQIKNFSPTEKVEINAWPQAKLTEPDRLFLPDYLDQIGFGSVDFIKIDIDSDDYDVLQSLEESLSNRRILGLCAEVNFYGSDDPTEHTFHNTDRFMRKNGFDLFGLTTRSYSAAALPHRYELRMPAQSIAGRPYQGDALYLRDVGSEEWSKSAPSFGPEKLLKLAALFSLFGLPDCAAQVLVTYRIRLQPLINVDAGLDLLVAETDLGASTGMSYKELMAAFEANRDIFYPGNSSNAPAAGMVQSVAPAHPLLPP
;
A
#
# COMPACT_ATOMS: atom_id res chain seq x y z
N MET A 1 -2.87 -5.03 -2.37
CA MET A 1 -2.68 -3.57 -2.43
C MET A 1 -2.95 -3.09 -3.84
N GLU A 2 -3.81 -2.11 -3.99
CA GLU A 2 -4.24 -1.60 -5.30
C GLU A 2 -3.14 -0.83 -6.05
N MET A 3 -2.12 -0.34 -5.32
CA MET A 3 -1.07 0.54 -5.86
C MET A 3 0.14 -0.21 -6.44
N LEU A 4 0.22 -1.53 -6.28
CA LEU A 4 1.32 -2.29 -6.87
C LEU A 4 1.15 -2.31 -8.40
N GLY A 5 2.15 -1.81 -9.12
CA GLY A 5 2.13 -1.76 -10.58
C GLY A 5 2.70 -3.02 -11.23
N HIS A 6 2.40 -3.24 -12.51
CA HIS A 6 3.06 -4.25 -13.36
C HIS A 6 4.49 -3.84 -13.80
N ARG A 7 5.21 -3.09 -12.95
CA ARG A 7 6.58 -2.63 -13.17
C ARG A 7 7.53 -3.56 -12.42
N GLY A 8 8.77 -3.70 -12.91
CA GLY A 8 9.68 -4.68 -12.30
C GLY A 8 11.04 -4.80 -12.95
N ALA A 9 11.32 -4.12 -14.06
CA ALA A 9 12.65 -4.17 -14.67
C ALA A 9 13.69 -3.55 -13.74
N PHE A 10 13.40 -2.39 -13.15
CA PHE A 10 14.28 -1.77 -12.17
C PHE A 10 14.36 -2.59 -10.87
N ALA A 11 13.22 -3.01 -10.31
CA ALA A 11 13.21 -3.83 -9.10
C ALA A 11 13.97 -5.16 -9.28
N ALA A 12 13.88 -5.81 -10.45
CA ALA A 12 14.66 -7.01 -10.78
C ALA A 12 16.15 -6.72 -10.93
N PHE A 13 16.50 -5.56 -11.50
CA PHE A 13 17.89 -5.08 -11.55
C PHE A 13 18.46 -4.90 -10.14
N ILE A 14 17.70 -4.30 -9.22
CA ILE A 14 18.08 -4.18 -7.82
C ILE A 14 18.19 -5.55 -7.14
N ALA A 15 17.21 -6.43 -7.31
CA ALA A 15 17.22 -7.76 -6.71
C ALA A 15 18.48 -8.55 -7.05
N LYS A 16 18.97 -8.46 -8.30
CA LYS A 16 20.22 -9.10 -8.75
C LYS A 16 21.49 -8.52 -8.13
N SER A 17 21.41 -7.34 -7.52
CA SER A 17 22.55 -6.65 -6.90
C SER A 17 22.68 -6.90 -5.41
N LEU A 18 21.63 -7.45 -4.77
CA LEU A 18 21.66 -7.82 -3.36
C LEU A 18 22.68 -8.95 -3.16
N LYS A 19 23.48 -8.87 -2.09
CA LYS A 19 24.51 -9.86 -1.77
C LYS A 19 24.22 -10.50 -0.43
N ASP A 20 24.05 -9.65 0.58
CA ASP A 20 24.03 -10.08 1.97
C ASP A 20 22.62 -9.98 2.60
N GLU A 21 21.74 -9.14 2.06
CA GLU A 21 20.40 -8.93 2.60
C GLU A 21 19.29 -9.54 1.74
N ASP A 22 18.33 -10.20 2.40
CA ASP A 22 17.03 -10.51 1.82
C ASP A 22 16.12 -9.29 1.86
N PHE A 23 15.24 -9.12 0.87
CA PHE A 23 14.05 -8.28 0.97
C PHE A 23 13.02 -8.96 1.90
N VAL A 24 12.72 -8.33 3.03
CA VAL A 24 11.86 -8.87 4.08
C VAL A 24 10.47 -8.23 4.05
N LEU A 25 9.45 -9.04 3.75
CA LEU A 25 8.04 -8.66 3.69
C LEU A 25 7.24 -9.25 4.86
N VAL A 26 6.41 -8.42 5.48
CA VAL A 26 5.38 -8.86 6.43
C VAL A 26 4.01 -8.53 5.84
N ASP A 27 3.17 -9.53 5.62
CA ASP A 27 1.85 -9.36 5.02
C ASP A 27 0.75 -9.81 6.01
N VAL A 28 0.10 -8.83 6.64
CA VAL A 28 -0.99 -9.07 7.57
C VAL A 28 -2.31 -8.96 6.79
N GLY A 29 -3.07 -10.06 6.73
CA GLY A 29 -4.23 -10.22 5.85
C GLY A 29 -3.85 -10.75 4.46
N CYS A 30 -3.15 -11.89 4.42
CA CYS A 30 -2.53 -12.42 3.21
C CYS A 30 -3.44 -13.33 2.36
N GLY A 31 -4.76 -13.24 2.51
CA GLY A 31 -5.72 -14.01 1.70
C GLY A 31 -5.39 -13.98 0.21
N GLY A 32 -5.34 -15.14 -0.44
CA GLY A 32 -4.88 -15.28 -1.83
C GLY A 32 -3.36 -15.45 -2.00
N GLY A 33 -2.56 -15.18 -0.96
CA GLY A 33 -1.12 -15.36 -0.91
C GLY A 33 -0.32 -14.07 -1.07
N ILE A 34 1.01 -14.17 -0.94
CA ILE A 34 1.91 -13.03 -1.19
C ILE A 34 1.80 -12.59 -2.64
N ASP A 35 1.52 -11.30 -2.85
CA ASP A 35 1.37 -10.70 -4.18
C ASP A 35 2.55 -11.04 -5.11
N GLY A 36 2.24 -11.41 -6.37
CA GLY A 36 3.23 -11.83 -7.36
C GLY A 36 4.30 -10.78 -7.65
N THR A 37 4.00 -9.50 -7.44
CA THR A 37 4.93 -8.38 -7.63
C THR A 37 6.18 -8.52 -6.78
N TRP A 38 6.04 -9.02 -5.54
CA TRP A 38 7.17 -9.22 -4.62
C TRP A 38 8.14 -10.31 -5.10
N ARG A 39 7.67 -11.24 -5.93
CA ARG A 39 8.48 -12.36 -6.45
C ARG A 39 9.63 -11.90 -7.34
N VAL A 40 9.65 -10.63 -7.74
CA VAL A 40 10.79 -9.99 -8.43
C VAL A 40 12.11 -10.11 -7.65
N PHE A 41 12.05 -10.22 -6.32
CA PHE A 41 13.23 -10.41 -5.47
C PHE A 41 13.79 -11.85 -5.48
N GLY A 42 13.07 -12.82 -6.07
CA GLY A 42 13.56 -14.18 -6.25
C GLY A 42 14.04 -14.83 -4.96
N ASP A 43 15.26 -15.37 -4.97
CA ASP A 43 15.89 -16.03 -3.81
C ASP A 43 16.19 -15.07 -2.66
N HIS A 44 16.17 -13.76 -2.91
CA HIS A 44 16.29 -12.72 -1.88
C HIS A 44 14.93 -12.34 -1.26
N LEU A 45 13.80 -12.95 -1.63
CA LEU A 45 12.54 -12.70 -0.95
C LEU A 45 12.41 -13.57 0.30
N ALA A 46 12.33 -12.93 1.47
CA ALA A 46 11.87 -13.53 2.71
C ALA A 46 10.53 -12.90 3.10
N ALA A 47 9.53 -13.72 3.42
CA ALA A 47 8.22 -13.19 3.76
C ALA A 47 7.49 -14.03 4.81
N VAL A 48 6.62 -13.36 5.56
CA VAL A 48 5.59 -14.02 6.37
C VAL A 48 4.22 -13.42 6.07
N GLY A 49 3.26 -14.28 5.72
CA GLY A 49 1.86 -13.92 5.55
C GLY A 49 1.01 -14.39 6.71
N PHE A 50 0.07 -13.57 7.18
CA PHE A 50 -0.89 -13.93 8.22
C PHE A 50 -2.32 -13.83 7.72
N ASP A 51 -3.12 -14.84 8.01
CA ASP A 51 -4.57 -14.84 7.78
C ASP A 51 -5.24 -15.73 8.83
N PRO A 52 -6.41 -15.38 9.39
CA PRO A 52 -7.07 -16.24 10.37
C PRO A 52 -7.69 -17.51 9.76
N ASN A 53 -7.88 -17.58 8.45
CA ASN A 53 -8.45 -18.73 7.74
C ASN A 53 -7.43 -19.87 7.64
N ILE A 54 -7.66 -20.94 8.42
CA ILE A 54 -6.74 -22.08 8.50
C ILE A 54 -6.62 -22.79 7.16
N ASP A 55 -7.75 -23.04 6.49
CA ASP A 55 -7.77 -23.82 5.25
C ASP A 55 -7.03 -23.07 4.12
N GLU A 56 -7.19 -21.74 4.08
CA GLU A 56 -6.47 -20.89 3.13
C GLU A 56 -4.97 -20.86 3.42
N VAL A 57 -4.57 -20.66 4.68
CA VAL A 57 -3.15 -20.68 5.06
C VAL A 57 -2.51 -22.04 4.75
N GLU A 58 -3.18 -23.15 5.05
CA GLU A 58 -2.68 -24.48 4.71
C GLU A 58 -2.56 -24.67 3.19
N ARG A 59 -3.52 -24.17 2.41
CA ARG A 59 -3.46 -24.20 0.94
C ARG A 59 -2.26 -23.41 0.44
N LEU A 60 -2.05 -22.19 0.93
CA LEU A 60 -0.93 -21.33 0.59
C LEU A 60 0.41 -21.97 0.96
N GLN A 61 0.52 -22.51 2.18
CA GLN A 61 1.74 -23.16 2.64
C GLN A 61 2.10 -24.42 1.83
N ARG A 62 1.11 -25.19 1.36
CA ARG A 62 1.32 -26.35 0.47
C ARG A 62 1.74 -25.94 -0.95
N ALA A 63 1.26 -24.79 -1.43
CA ALA A 63 1.56 -24.28 -2.77
C ALA A 63 2.90 -23.53 -2.84
N GLU A 64 3.40 -23.03 -1.71
CA GLU A 64 4.62 -22.24 -1.64
C GLU A 64 5.87 -23.09 -1.92
N THR A 65 6.72 -22.59 -2.81
CA THR A 65 7.96 -23.27 -3.22
C THR A 65 9.19 -22.71 -2.52
N SER A 66 9.15 -21.46 -2.04
CA SER A 66 10.27 -20.85 -1.32
C SER A 66 10.29 -21.26 0.14
N LYS A 67 11.46 -21.66 0.64
CA LYS A 67 11.67 -21.94 2.07
C LYS A 67 11.76 -20.68 2.94
N LYS A 68 11.93 -19.51 2.32
CA LYS A 68 12.00 -18.21 3.00
C LYS A 68 10.64 -17.53 3.15
N ILE A 69 9.59 -18.15 2.61
CA ILE A 69 8.23 -17.62 2.64
C ILE A 69 7.36 -18.58 3.45
N ASN A 70 6.71 -18.06 4.47
CA ASN A 70 5.87 -18.84 5.37
C ASN A 70 4.51 -18.18 5.54
N TYR A 71 3.49 -18.99 5.80
CA TYR A 71 2.14 -18.54 6.10
C TYR A 71 1.73 -19.00 7.49
N LYS A 72 1.07 -18.13 8.24
CA LYS A 72 0.68 -18.40 9.63
C LYS A 72 -0.81 -18.11 9.81
N ALA A 73 -1.53 -19.14 10.24
CA ALA A 73 -2.91 -19.00 10.65
C ALA A 73 -2.95 -18.26 11.99
N ALA A 74 -3.38 -16.99 11.98
CA ALA A 74 -3.40 -16.14 13.18
C ALA A 74 -4.32 -14.93 13.00
N PHE A 75 -5.02 -14.56 14.06
CA PHE A 75 -5.50 -13.19 14.22
C PHE A 75 -4.35 -12.32 14.70
N VAL A 76 -3.81 -11.47 13.83
CA VAL A 76 -2.84 -10.46 14.27
C VAL A 76 -3.58 -9.34 14.97
N GLY A 77 -3.07 -8.93 16.13
CA GLY A 77 -3.75 -7.91 16.92
C GLY A 77 -3.00 -7.58 18.20
N VAL A 78 -3.67 -6.82 19.05
CA VAL A 78 -3.10 -6.36 20.31
C VAL A 78 -3.80 -7.06 21.49
N PRO A 79 -3.06 -7.62 22.47
CA PRO A 79 -3.65 -8.21 23.67
C PRO A 79 -4.51 -7.23 24.48
N ALA A 80 -5.45 -7.72 25.29
CA ALA A 80 -6.42 -6.89 26.01
C ALA A 80 -5.77 -5.98 27.08
N GLU A 81 -4.68 -6.48 27.68
CA GLU A 81 -3.87 -5.84 28.70
C GLU A 81 -2.87 -4.83 28.15
N ASN A 82 -2.72 -4.73 26.82
CA ASN A 82 -1.82 -3.77 26.21
C ASN A 82 -2.36 -2.33 26.36
N PRO A 83 -1.49 -1.31 26.56
CA PRO A 83 -1.90 0.08 26.66
C PRO A 83 -2.78 0.60 25.51
N ILE A 84 -2.61 0.08 24.28
CA ILE A 84 -3.44 0.44 23.11
C ILE A 84 -4.89 -0.03 23.34
N SER A 85 -5.07 -1.31 23.67
CA SER A 85 -6.38 -1.91 23.98
C SER A 85 -7.05 -1.23 25.19
N ILE A 86 -6.29 -0.96 26.25
CA ILE A 86 -6.77 -0.25 27.44
C ILE A 86 -7.28 1.15 27.09
N ARG A 87 -6.52 1.90 26.26
CA ARG A 87 -6.90 3.26 25.82
C ARG A 87 -8.19 3.26 25.01
N ARG A 88 -8.35 2.28 24.11
CA ARG A 88 -9.59 2.08 23.34
C ARG A 88 -10.78 1.73 24.25
N GLY A 89 -10.55 1.05 25.36
CA GLY A 89 -11.54 0.88 26.42
C GLY A 89 -12.83 0.21 25.96
N GLY A 90 -12.73 -0.76 25.04
CA GLY A 90 -13.86 -1.48 24.46
C GLY A 90 -14.68 -0.71 23.41
N ARG A 91 -14.30 0.52 23.04
CA ARG A 91 -14.92 1.24 21.91
C ARG A 91 -14.61 0.51 20.60
N LEU A 92 -15.56 0.53 19.67
CA LEU A 92 -15.35 -0.01 18.33
C LEU A 92 -14.35 0.86 17.57
N PRO A 93 -13.42 0.28 16.79
CA PRO A 93 -12.39 1.03 16.06
C PRO A 93 -12.95 1.83 14.88
N ASN A 94 -14.20 1.60 14.48
CA ASN A 94 -14.79 2.10 13.23
C ASN A 94 -16.16 2.76 13.48
N SER A 95 -16.21 3.70 14.43
CA SER A 95 -17.45 4.41 14.74
C SER A 95 -18.00 5.20 13.53
N ARG A 96 -19.29 5.55 13.57
CA ARG A 96 -19.98 6.27 12.47
C ARG A 96 -19.89 5.58 11.11
N ASN A 97 -19.67 4.26 11.09
CA ASN A 97 -19.60 3.48 9.87
C ASN A 97 -20.90 3.62 9.04
N PRO A 98 -20.84 4.16 7.80
CA PRO A 98 -21.99 4.33 6.93
C PRO A 98 -22.47 3.05 6.22
N TRP A 99 -21.85 1.89 6.43
CA TRP A 99 -22.04 0.66 5.66
C TRP A 99 -23.51 0.30 5.40
N ASN A 100 -24.36 0.38 6.43
CA ASN A 100 -25.77 0.05 6.33
C ASN A 100 -26.57 0.93 5.34
N ARG A 101 -26.03 2.08 4.94
CA ARG A 101 -26.62 3.01 3.97
C ARG A 101 -26.18 2.75 2.54
N PHE A 102 -25.22 1.87 2.30
CA PHE A 102 -24.67 1.66 0.96
C PHE A 102 -25.46 0.66 0.13
N ALA A 103 -25.41 0.85 -1.20
CA ALA A 103 -26.02 -0.04 -2.17
C ALA A 103 -25.48 -1.47 -2.05
N VAL A 104 -24.17 -1.65 -1.79
CA VAL A 104 -23.57 -2.99 -1.57
C VAL A 104 -24.25 -3.75 -0.43
N ASN A 105 -24.50 -3.11 0.71
CA ASN A 105 -25.18 -3.74 1.84
C ASN A 105 -26.63 -4.11 1.47
N ARG A 106 -27.31 -3.28 0.68
CA ARG A 106 -28.65 -3.58 0.15
C ARG A 106 -28.62 -4.77 -0.83
N THR A 107 -27.65 -4.82 -1.73
CA THR A 107 -27.46 -5.93 -2.68
C THR A 107 -27.16 -7.24 -1.96
N MET A 108 -26.29 -7.22 -0.95
CA MET A 108 -26.05 -8.38 -0.08
C MET A 108 -27.35 -8.87 0.58
N SER A 109 -28.21 -7.95 1.03
CA SER A 109 -29.52 -8.30 1.60
C SER A 109 -30.48 -8.91 0.58
N ILE A 110 -30.45 -8.45 -0.68
CA ILE A 110 -31.26 -9.00 -1.78
C ILE A 110 -30.78 -10.41 -2.14
N MET A 111 -29.47 -10.63 -2.15
CA MET A 111 -28.83 -11.89 -2.54
C MET A 111 -28.73 -12.91 -1.39
N ALA A 112 -29.16 -12.57 -0.17
CA ALA A 112 -28.91 -13.37 1.03
C ALA A 112 -29.31 -14.84 0.90
N GLU A 113 -30.46 -15.16 0.28
CA GLU A 113 -30.89 -16.54 0.06
C GLU A 113 -30.08 -17.27 -1.02
N GLN A 114 -29.61 -16.55 -2.04
CA GLN A 114 -28.76 -17.12 -3.09
C GLN A 114 -27.37 -17.45 -2.54
N ILE A 115 -26.80 -16.55 -1.73
CA ILE A 115 -25.48 -16.69 -1.10
C ILE A 115 -25.40 -17.95 -0.22
N LYS A 116 -26.49 -18.34 0.45
CA LYS A 116 -26.52 -19.59 1.23
C LYS A 116 -26.18 -20.82 0.37
N ASN A 117 -26.59 -20.82 -0.89
CA ASN A 117 -26.41 -21.90 -1.83
C ASN A 117 -25.09 -21.82 -2.64
N PHE A 118 -24.29 -20.77 -2.45
CA PHE A 118 -22.99 -20.64 -3.10
C PHE A 118 -22.03 -21.72 -2.60
N SER A 119 -21.21 -22.24 -3.52
CA SER A 119 -20.06 -23.07 -3.21
C SER A 119 -19.05 -22.32 -2.33
N PRO A 120 -18.12 -23.02 -1.64
CA PRO A 120 -17.07 -22.37 -0.88
C PRO A 120 -16.23 -21.38 -1.72
N THR A 121 -15.96 -21.70 -2.99
CA THR A 121 -15.22 -20.82 -3.91
C THR A 121 -15.99 -19.55 -4.21
N GLU A 122 -17.27 -19.66 -4.56
CA GLU A 122 -18.14 -18.49 -4.82
C GLU A 122 -18.31 -17.61 -3.56
N LYS A 123 -18.31 -18.21 -2.36
CA LYS A 123 -18.35 -17.46 -1.09
C LYS A 123 -17.06 -16.69 -0.83
N VAL A 124 -15.90 -17.26 -1.15
CA VAL A 124 -14.61 -16.55 -1.08
C VAL A 124 -14.60 -15.38 -2.08
N GLU A 125 -15.10 -15.59 -3.30
CA GLU A 125 -15.14 -14.54 -4.34
C GLU A 125 -15.97 -13.31 -3.95
N ILE A 126 -16.99 -13.45 -3.10
CA ILE A 126 -17.80 -12.33 -2.63
C ILE A 126 -17.43 -11.84 -1.22
N ASN A 127 -16.27 -12.25 -0.69
CA ASN A 127 -15.83 -11.94 0.68
C ASN A 127 -16.81 -12.39 1.77
N ALA A 128 -17.48 -13.53 1.60
CA ALA A 128 -18.36 -14.14 2.61
C ALA A 128 -17.58 -15.04 3.59
N TRP A 129 -16.55 -14.46 4.23
CA TRP A 129 -15.68 -15.07 5.24
C TRP A 129 -16.35 -15.72 6.47
N PRO A 130 -17.57 -15.35 6.94
CA PRO A 130 -18.15 -15.90 8.18
C PRO A 130 -18.43 -17.42 8.22
N GLN A 131 -18.07 -18.17 7.17
CA GLN A 131 -18.25 -19.62 7.09
C GLN A 131 -16.92 -20.39 6.99
N ALA A 132 -15.78 -19.71 7.03
CA ALA A 132 -14.45 -20.34 7.01
C ALA A 132 -14.08 -20.91 8.39
N LYS A 133 -13.21 -21.93 8.40
CA LYS A 133 -12.60 -22.44 9.62
C LYS A 133 -11.50 -21.47 10.07
N LEU A 134 -11.80 -20.70 11.12
CA LEU A 134 -10.88 -19.73 11.69
C LEU A 134 -10.06 -20.35 12.82
N THR A 135 -8.85 -19.82 13.04
CA THR A 135 -8.06 -20.10 14.25
C THR A 135 -8.75 -19.56 15.51
N GLU A 136 -8.29 -20.01 16.68
CA GLU A 136 -8.70 -19.42 17.96
C GLU A 136 -8.42 -17.90 17.97
N PRO A 137 -9.26 -17.09 18.64
CA PRO A 137 -9.19 -15.63 18.60
C PRO A 137 -8.03 -15.04 19.41
N ASP A 138 -7.16 -15.88 19.98
CA ASP A 138 -5.95 -15.44 20.67
C ASP A 138 -5.10 -14.62 19.69
N ARG A 139 -4.86 -13.36 20.06
CA ARG A 139 -4.23 -12.39 19.17
C ARG A 139 -2.73 -12.56 19.20
N LEU A 140 -2.16 -12.82 18.03
CA LEU A 140 -0.72 -12.82 17.82
C LEU A 140 -0.22 -11.38 17.84
N PHE A 141 0.59 -11.05 18.86
CA PHE A 141 1.23 -9.75 18.96
C PHE A 141 2.43 -9.70 18.00
N LEU A 142 2.31 -8.88 16.96
CA LEU A 142 3.23 -8.89 15.82
C LEU A 142 4.69 -8.62 16.21
N PRO A 143 5.03 -7.63 17.08
CA PRO A 143 6.42 -7.40 17.48
C PRO A 143 7.12 -8.64 18.06
N ASP A 144 6.48 -9.34 19.00
CA ASP A 144 7.05 -10.53 19.65
C ASP A 144 7.30 -11.65 18.64
N TYR A 145 6.36 -11.83 17.71
CA TYR A 145 6.50 -12.85 16.68
C TYR A 145 7.64 -12.55 15.71
N LEU A 146 7.83 -11.27 15.33
CA LEU A 146 8.95 -10.86 14.49
C LEU A 146 10.30 -11.14 15.17
N ASP A 147 10.40 -10.98 16.49
CA ASP A 147 11.59 -11.38 17.26
C ASP A 147 11.77 -12.89 17.28
N GLN A 148 10.68 -13.64 17.50
CA GLN A 148 10.71 -15.11 17.50
C GLN A 148 11.26 -15.69 16.19
N ILE A 149 10.89 -15.11 15.05
CA ILE A 149 11.36 -15.58 13.72
C ILE A 149 12.67 -14.91 13.28
N GLY A 150 13.26 -14.04 14.10
CA GLY A 150 14.53 -13.40 13.82
C GLY A 150 14.47 -12.28 12.76
N PHE A 151 13.29 -11.69 12.52
CA PHE A 151 13.11 -10.57 11.59
C PHE A 151 13.53 -9.25 12.26
N GLY A 152 14.84 -9.10 12.50
CA GLY A 152 15.45 -7.90 13.08
C GLY A 152 15.56 -6.71 12.10
N SER A 153 15.33 -6.95 10.81
CA SER A 153 15.28 -5.91 9.77
C SER A 153 14.12 -6.24 8.84
N VAL A 154 13.17 -5.33 8.69
CA VAL A 154 11.99 -5.50 7.82
C VAL A 154 12.03 -4.43 6.74
N ASP A 155 11.72 -4.77 5.50
CA ASP A 155 11.72 -3.81 4.39
C ASP A 155 10.32 -3.23 4.21
N PHE A 156 9.29 -4.08 4.19
CA PHE A 156 7.93 -3.63 3.94
C PHE A 156 6.89 -4.37 4.80
N ILE A 157 5.86 -3.65 5.25
CA ILE A 157 4.72 -4.21 5.98
C ILE A 157 3.42 -3.85 5.25
N LYS A 158 2.58 -4.85 4.97
CA LYS A 158 1.18 -4.67 4.58
C LYS A 158 0.28 -5.00 5.78
N ILE A 159 -0.73 -4.17 6.02
CA ILE A 159 -1.79 -4.43 7.01
C ILE A 159 -3.15 -4.25 6.32
N ASP A 160 -3.94 -5.31 6.25
CA ASP A 160 -5.20 -5.36 5.52
C ASP A 160 -6.12 -6.44 6.11
N ILE A 161 -6.67 -6.18 7.30
CA ILE A 161 -7.45 -7.14 8.10
C ILE A 161 -8.86 -6.66 8.45
N ASP A 162 -9.37 -5.63 7.75
CA ASP A 162 -10.74 -5.11 7.83
C ASP A 162 -11.24 -4.79 9.26
N SER A 163 -10.33 -4.61 10.22
CA SER A 163 -10.67 -4.59 11.64
C SER A 163 -9.72 -3.73 12.48
N ASP A 164 -8.75 -4.37 13.12
CA ASP A 164 -7.84 -3.77 14.11
C ASP A 164 -6.54 -3.25 13.48
N ASP A 165 -6.55 -2.89 12.20
CA ASP A 165 -5.37 -2.48 11.43
C ASP A 165 -4.58 -1.36 12.11
N TYR A 166 -5.29 -0.35 12.63
CA TYR A 166 -4.65 0.76 13.34
C TYR A 166 -4.08 0.37 14.70
N ASP A 167 -4.63 -0.63 15.38
CA ASP A 167 -4.05 -1.14 16.64
C ASP A 167 -2.78 -1.96 16.34
N VAL A 168 -2.80 -2.79 15.29
CA VAL A 168 -1.61 -3.49 14.80
C VAL A 168 -0.53 -2.47 14.40
N LEU A 169 -0.89 -1.41 13.69
CA LEU A 169 0.03 -0.34 13.33
C LEU A 169 0.65 0.34 14.56
N GLN A 170 -0.17 0.70 15.55
CA GLN A 170 0.31 1.32 16.79
C GLN A 170 1.25 0.38 17.57
N SER A 171 1.02 -0.94 17.52
CA SER A 171 1.91 -1.91 18.17
C SER A 171 3.33 -1.92 17.59
N LEU A 172 3.50 -1.40 16.37
CA LEU A 172 4.78 -1.35 15.69
C LEU A 172 5.58 -0.08 15.98
N GLU A 173 5.11 0.87 16.82
CA GLU A 173 5.75 2.18 17.02
C GLU A 173 7.27 2.07 17.24
N GLU A 174 7.72 1.23 18.17
CA GLU A 174 9.15 1.00 18.42
C GLU A 174 9.82 0.20 17.29
N SER A 175 9.11 -0.76 16.70
CA SER A 175 9.60 -1.58 15.59
C SER A 175 9.90 -0.77 14.34
N LEU A 176 9.16 0.32 14.08
CA LEU A 176 9.35 1.20 12.92
C LEU A 176 10.79 1.72 12.81
N SER A 177 11.41 2.04 13.95
CA SER A 177 12.82 2.44 14.04
C SER A 177 13.74 1.24 14.22
N ASN A 178 13.48 0.41 15.24
CA ASN A 178 14.40 -0.65 15.67
C ASN A 178 14.61 -1.73 14.61
N ARG A 179 13.59 -2.00 13.77
CA ARG A 179 13.67 -2.94 12.64
C ARG A 179 13.96 -2.28 11.30
N ARG A 180 14.29 -0.98 11.29
CA ARG A 180 14.66 -0.22 10.08
C ARG A 180 13.64 -0.39 8.95
N ILE A 181 12.35 -0.29 9.29
CA ILE A 181 11.25 -0.44 8.31
C ILE A 181 11.30 0.69 7.29
N LEU A 182 11.28 0.32 6.00
CA LEU A 182 11.35 1.27 4.88
C LEU A 182 9.98 1.73 4.43
N GLY A 183 8.99 0.84 4.50
CA GLY A 183 7.65 1.13 4.03
C GLY A 183 6.56 0.37 4.75
N LEU A 184 5.38 0.96 4.76
CA LEU A 184 4.16 0.36 5.26
C LEU A 184 2.99 0.76 4.37
N CYS A 185 2.09 -0.18 4.08
CA CYS A 185 0.80 0.14 3.50
C CYS A 185 -0.30 -0.45 4.38
N ALA A 186 -1.28 0.37 4.71
CA ALA A 186 -2.45 -0.04 5.47
C ALA A 186 -3.73 0.25 4.68
N GLU A 187 -4.71 -0.63 4.78
CA GLU A 187 -6.08 -0.22 4.49
C GLU A 187 -6.50 0.84 5.52
N VAL A 188 -7.21 1.88 5.09
CA VAL A 188 -7.65 2.98 5.94
C VAL A 188 -9.10 3.32 5.68
N ASN A 189 -9.81 3.77 6.73
CA ASN A 189 -11.18 4.25 6.62
C ASN A 189 -11.24 5.78 6.45
N PHE A 190 -12.09 6.25 5.52
CA PHE A 190 -12.44 7.66 5.31
C PHE A 190 -13.72 8.08 6.07
N TYR A 191 -14.05 7.35 7.13
CA TYR A 191 -15.13 7.63 8.07
C TYR A 191 -14.62 7.40 9.48
N GLY A 192 -15.37 7.89 10.47
CA GLY A 192 -14.98 7.83 11.88
C GLY A 192 -15.32 9.12 12.61
N SER A 193 -15.01 9.14 13.91
CA SER A 193 -14.96 10.34 14.74
C SER A 193 -13.53 10.89 14.81
N ASP A 194 -13.32 11.88 15.67
CA ASP A 194 -12.03 12.46 16.02
C ASP A 194 -11.34 11.74 17.20
N ASP A 195 -11.91 10.63 17.70
CA ASP A 195 -11.29 9.80 18.74
C ASP A 195 -9.93 9.27 18.24
N PRO A 196 -8.82 9.52 18.96
CA PRO A 196 -7.48 9.14 18.54
C PRO A 196 -7.22 7.63 18.51
N THR A 197 -8.17 6.81 18.98
CA THR A 197 -8.11 5.34 18.98
C THR A 197 -8.83 4.70 17.80
N GLU A 198 -9.53 5.49 16.97
CA GLU A 198 -10.25 4.94 15.82
C GLU A 198 -9.33 4.66 14.63
N HIS A 199 -9.64 3.57 13.93
CA HIS A 199 -9.02 3.17 12.68
C HIS A 199 -9.50 4.06 11.53
N THR A 200 -8.93 5.27 11.45
CA THR A 200 -9.20 6.26 10.41
C THR A 200 -7.93 6.62 9.65
N PHE A 201 -8.08 7.12 8.43
CA PHE A 201 -6.95 7.65 7.66
C PHE A 201 -6.22 8.78 8.42
N HIS A 202 -6.94 9.71 9.05
CA HIS A 202 -6.30 10.85 9.72
C HIS A 202 -5.50 10.45 10.97
N ASN A 203 -5.94 9.43 11.72
CA ASN A 203 -5.17 8.89 12.83
C ASN A 203 -3.94 8.14 12.33
N THR A 204 -4.10 7.34 11.28
CA THR A 204 -3.01 6.64 10.60
C THR A 204 -1.95 7.61 10.07
N ASP A 205 -2.36 8.67 9.35
CA ASP A 205 -1.44 9.67 8.80
C ASP A 205 -0.65 10.41 9.88
N ARG A 206 -1.34 10.86 10.93
CA ARG A 206 -0.68 11.51 12.07
C ARG A 206 0.33 10.57 12.74
N PHE A 207 -0.02 9.29 12.92
CA PHE A 207 0.86 8.30 13.52
C PHE A 207 2.10 8.03 12.64
N MET A 208 1.91 7.85 11.34
CA MET A 208 3.02 7.56 10.41
C MET A 208 3.98 8.74 10.28
N ARG A 209 3.47 9.97 10.17
CA ARG A 209 4.30 11.19 10.12
C ARG A 209 5.12 11.39 11.39
N LYS A 210 4.50 11.19 12.57
CA LYS A 210 5.21 11.22 13.86
C LYS A 210 6.41 10.26 13.88
N ASN A 211 6.29 9.13 13.19
CA ASN A 211 7.30 8.09 13.14
C ASN A 211 8.25 8.20 11.93
N GLY A 212 8.24 9.31 11.21
CA GLY A 212 9.18 9.64 10.13
C GLY A 212 8.92 8.96 8.80
N PHE A 213 7.66 8.76 8.48
CA PHE A 213 7.22 8.33 7.15
C PHE A 213 6.38 9.43 6.51
N ASP A 214 6.44 9.49 5.18
CA ASP A 214 5.57 10.35 4.38
C ASP A 214 4.60 9.54 3.54
N LEU A 215 3.45 10.15 3.24
CA LEU A 215 2.42 9.55 2.39
C LEU A 215 2.84 9.67 0.93
N PHE A 216 3.06 8.54 0.27
CA PHE A 216 3.48 8.44 -1.12
C PHE A 216 2.42 7.88 -2.06
N GLY A 217 1.35 7.28 -1.52
CA GLY A 217 0.24 6.78 -2.29
C GLY A 217 -1.03 6.71 -1.46
N LEU A 218 -2.16 7.01 -2.10
CA LEU A 218 -3.47 6.95 -1.46
C LEU A 218 -4.50 6.52 -2.51
N THR A 219 -5.19 5.41 -2.28
CA THR A 219 -6.36 5.03 -3.09
C THR A 219 -7.66 5.38 -2.38
N THR A 220 -8.74 5.37 -3.14
CA THR A 220 -10.08 5.59 -2.62
C THR A 220 -11.06 4.62 -3.27
N ARG A 221 -11.68 3.76 -2.47
CA ARG A 221 -12.83 2.93 -2.86
C ARG A 221 -14.11 3.72 -2.57
N SER A 222 -14.85 4.03 -3.64
CA SER A 222 -16.11 4.77 -3.55
C SER A 222 -17.30 3.82 -3.35
N TYR A 223 -18.25 4.21 -2.51
CA TYR A 223 -19.49 3.44 -2.30
C TYR A 223 -20.72 4.33 -2.45
N SER A 224 -21.63 3.91 -3.35
CA SER A 224 -22.89 4.60 -3.61
C SER A 224 -23.92 4.35 -2.52
N ALA A 225 -24.76 5.35 -2.26
CA ALA A 225 -25.87 5.20 -1.33
C ALA A 225 -26.95 4.27 -1.89
N ALA A 226 -27.59 3.47 -1.03
CA ALA A 226 -28.68 2.58 -1.44
C ALA A 226 -29.90 3.33 -2.00
N ALA A 227 -30.07 4.60 -1.62
CA ALA A 227 -31.15 5.46 -2.13
C ALA A 227 -30.98 5.83 -3.62
N LEU A 228 -29.75 5.79 -4.15
CA LEU A 228 -29.46 6.00 -5.57
C LEU A 228 -28.17 5.23 -5.93
N PRO A 229 -28.26 3.94 -6.30
CA PRO A 229 -27.10 3.09 -6.52
C PRO A 229 -26.38 3.43 -7.83
N HIS A 230 -25.05 3.34 -7.81
CA HIS A 230 -24.21 3.34 -9.01
C HIS A 230 -23.78 1.91 -9.36
N ARG A 231 -23.23 1.73 -10.57
CA ARG A 231 -22.62 0.46 -10.99
C ARG A 231 -21.44 0.13 -10.09
N TYR A 232 -21.25 -1.17 -9.82
CA TYR A 232 -20.01 -1.67 -9.23
C TYR A 232 -18.86 -1.56 -10.22
N GLU A 233 -17.64 -1.35 -9.71
CA GLU A 233 -16.41 -1.39 -10.52
C GLU A 233 -16.09 -2.83 -10.95
N LEU A 234 -16.38 -3.79 -10.08
CA LEU A 234 -16.16 -5.22 -10.29
C LEU A 234 -17.47 -5.92 -10.69
N ARG A 235 -17.34 -7.14 -11.24
CA ARG A 235 -18.48 -8.03 -11.53
C ARG A 235 -19.02 -8.74 -10.27
N MET A 236 -18.95 -8.08 -9.12
CA MET A 236 -19.43 -8.55 -7.83
C MET A 236 -19.86 -7.34 -6.98
N PRO A 237 -20.72 -7.50 -5.97
CA PRO A 237 -21.12 -6.39 -5.12
C PRO A 237 -19.96 -5.99 -4.19
N ALA A 238 -19.25 -4.93 -4.58
CA ALA A 238 -18.12 -4.34 -3.88
C ALA A 238 -18.17 -2.80 -4.01
N GLN A 239 -17.04 -2.15 -4.27
CA GLN A 239 -16.98 -0.72 -4.52
C GLN A 239 -17.74 -0.32 -5.80
N SER A 240 -18.29 0.89 -5.78
CA SER A 240 -19.05 1.51 -6.87
C SER A 240 -18.17 2.50 -7.65
N ILE A 241 -18.45 2.68 -8.95
CA ILE A 241 -17.75 3.66 -9.82
C ILE A 241 -17.86 5.12 -9.35
N ALA A 242 -18.81 5.38 -8.43
CA ALA A 242 -19.07 6.67 -7.85
C ALA A 242 -19.76 6.50 -6.48
N GLY A 243 -19.67 7.53 -5.66
CA GLY A 243 -20.21 7.54 -4.31
C GLY A 243 -19.31 8.33 -3.38
N ARG A 244 -19.48 8.13 -2.07
CA ARG A 244 -18.54 8.69 -1.09
C ARG A 244 -17.32 7.78 -0.96
N PRO A 245 -16.12 8.31 -0.70
CA PRO A 245 -15.01 7.52 -0.20
C PRO A 245 -15.41 6.81 1.09
N TYR A 246 -15.03 5.54 1.20
CA TYR A 246 -15.30 4.70 2.36
C TYR A 246 -14.01 4.12 2.94
N GLN A 247 -13.26 3.43 2.11
CA GLN A 247 -11.96 2.82 2.42
C GLN A 247 -10.96 3.11 1.30
N GLY A 248 -9.70 2.79 1.51
CA GLY A 248 -8.65 2.78 0.50
C GLY A 248 -7.34 2.34 1.10
N ASP A 249 -6.29 2.29 0.29
CA ASP A 249 -4.96 1.92 0.73
C ASP A 249 -4.11 3.19 0.91
N ALA A 250 -3.37 3.32 2.02
CA ALA A 250 -2.43 4.41 2.26
C ALA A 250 -0.99 3.88 2.34
N LEU A 251 -0.14 4.29 1.39
CA LEU A 251 1.26 3.91 1.29
C LEU A 251 2.15 4.96 1.95
N TYR A 252 2.94 4.50 2.92
CA TYR A 252 3.91 5.29 3.65
C TYR A 252 5.32 4.75 3.42
N LEU A 253 6.24 5.60 2.97
CA LEU A 253 7.65 5.23 2.77
C LEU A 253 8.57 6.23 3.47
N ARG A 254 9.81 5.81 3.74
CA ARG A 254 10.87 6.70 4.24
C ARG A 254 11.33 7.64 3.12
N ASP A 255 11.17 8.94 3.29
CA ASP A 255 11.70 9.93 2.33
C ASP A 255 13.14 10.33 2.66
N VAL A 256 14.09 9.42 2.45
CA VAL A 256 15.51 9.71 2.70
C VAL A 256 16.07 10.86 1.82
N GLY A 257 15.35 11.26 0.77
CA GLY A 257 15.71 12.39 -0.10
C GLY A 257 15.36 13.76 0.50
N SER A 258 14.48 13.82 1.50
CA SER A 258 14.08 15.08 2.12
C SER A 258 15.13 15.60 3.10
N GLU A 259 15.20 16.93 3.29
CA GLU A 259 16.08 17.54 4.27
C GLU A 259 15.78 17.05 5.70
N GLU A 260 14.51 16.88 6.03
CA GLU A 260 14.05 16.45 7.36
C GLU A 260 14.49 15.01 7.67
N TRP A 261 14.32 14.10 6.72
CA TRP A 261 14.50 12.66 6.94
C TRP A 261 15.82 12.11 6.43
N SER A 262 16.59 12.86 5.64
CA SER A 262 17.96 12.50 5.23
C SER A 262 18.89 12.21 6.41
N LYS A 263 18.61 12.77 7.59
CA LYS A 263 19.32 12.50 8.85
C LYS A 263 19.21 11.03 9.30
N SER A 264 18.16 10.32 8.90
CA SER A 264 17.98 8.90 9.17
C SER A 264 18.73 8.01 8.17
N ALA A 265 19.10 8.53 7.00
CA ALA A 265 19.73 7.78 5.91
C ALA A 265 21.06 7.08 6.25
N PRO A 266 21.90 7.59 7.18
CA PRO A 266 23.08 6.86 7.64
C PRO A 266 22.77 5.53 8.34
N SER A 267 21.56 5.35 8.88
CA SER A 267 21.14 4.10 9.53
C SER A 267 20.82 2.97 8.54
N PHE A 268 20.66 3.30 7.25
CA PHE A 268 20.41 2.36 6.18
C PHE A 268 21.69 2.04 5.41
N GLY A 269 22.01 0.76 5.26
CA GLY A 269 23.09 0.29 4.38
C GLY A 269 22.78 0.52 2.90
N PRO A 270 23.77 0.38 2.01
CA PRO A 270 23.57 0.59 0.57
C PRO A 270 22.52 -0.37 -0.03
N GLU A 271 22.50 -1.65 0.37
CA GLU A 271 21.44 -2.59 -0.09
C GLU A 271 20.04 -2.15 0.36
N LYS A 272 19.90 -1.72 1.62
CA LYS A 272 18.65 -1.19 2.17
C LYS A 272 18.14 0.05 1.42
N LEU A 273 19.04 0.95 1.01
CA LEU A 273 18.70 2.10 0.16
C LEU A 273 18.25 1.67 -1.24
N LEU A 274 18.89 0.64 -1.83
CA LEU A 274 18.44 0.09 -3.11
C LEU A 274 17.05 -0.56 -3.00
N LYS A 275 16.75 -1.26 -1.91
CA LYS A 275 15.42 -1.81 -1.65
C LYS A 275 14.37 -0.71 -1.50
N LEU A 276 14.71 0.42 -0.87
CA LEU A 276 13.83 1.59 -0.83
C LEU A 276 13.57 2.16 -2.23
N ALA A 277 14.60 2.28 -3.08
CA ALA A 277 14.42 2.68 -4.47
C ALA A 277 13.54 1.67 -5.23
N ALA A 278 13.72 0.36 -5.00
CA ALA A 278 12.87 -0.67 -5.59
C ALA A 278 11.41 -0.53 -5.13
N LEU A 279 11.17 -0.27 -3.84
CA LEU A 279 9.82 0.02 -3.32
C LEU A 279 9.16 1.18 -4.07
N PHE A 280 9.85 2.31 -4.22
CA PHE A 280 9.33 3.44 -4.98
C PHE A 280 8.93 3.03 -6.42
N SER A 281 9.81 2.32 -7.13
CA SER A 281 9.51 1.81 -8.49
C SER A 281 8.30 0.86 -8.53
N LEU A 282 8.20 -0.10 -7.61
CA LEU A 282 7.09 -1.07 -7.53
C LEU A 282 5.73 -0.41 -7.26
N PHE A 283 5.72 0.69 -6.53
CA PHE A 283 4.54 1.52 -6.27
C PHE A 283 4.32 2.63 -7.30
N GLY A 284 5.04 2.59 -8.42
CA GLY A 284 4.80 3.48 -9.54
C GLY A 284 5.43 4.87 -9.43
N LEU A 285 6.43 5.04 -8.55
CA LEU A 285 7.14 6.29 -8.23
C LEU A 285 8.61 6.25 -8.69
N PRO A 286 8.90 6.06 -9.99
CA PRO A 286 10.27 5.94 -10.49
C PRO A 286 11.10 7.23 -10.32
N ASP A 287 10.44 8.38 -10.20
CA ASP A 287 11.04 9.67 -9.87
C ASP A 287 11.61 9.69 -8.45
N CYS A 288 10.85 9.20 -7.45
CA CYS A 288 11.35 9.04 -6.09
C CYS A 288 12.49 8.01 -6.02
N ALA A 289 12.40 6.91 -6.78
CA ALA A 289 13.49 5.94 -6.89
C ALA A 289 14.77 6.59 -7.49
N ALA A 290 14.62 7.42 -8.52
CA ALA A 290 15.74 8.13 -9.14
C ALA A 290 16.38 9.13 -8.17
N GLN A 291 15.58 9.80 -7.34
CA GLN A 291 16.08 10.70 -6.29
C GLN A 291 16.98 9.95 -5.29
N VAL A 292 16.63 8.72 -4.88
CA VAL A 292 17.49 7.89 -4.02
C VAL A 292 18.82 7.58 -4.73
N LEU A 293 18.77 7.17 -6.00
CA LEU A 293 19.97 6.83 -6.78
C LEU A 293 20.92 8.02 -6.96
N VAL A 294 20.37 9.21 -7.27
CA VAL A 294 21.16 10.43 -7.45
C VAL A 294 21.77 10.87 -6.13
N THR A 295 20.94 10.96 -5.07
CA THR A 295 21.37 11.43 -3.75
C THR A 295 22.48 10.57 -3.15
N TYR A 296 22.41 9.25 -3.34
CA TYR A 296 23.36 8.30 -2.76
C TYR A 296 24.31 7.65 -3.77
N ARG A 297 24.48 8.24 -4.96
CA ARG A 297 25.29 7.67 -6.06
C ARG A 297 26.62 7.05 -5.59
N ILE A 298 27.40 7.81 -4.80
CA ILE A 298 28.73 7.37 -4.32
C ILE A 298 28.63 6.11 -3.43
N ARG A 299 27.56 5.98 -2.64
CA ARG A 299 27.33 4.83 -1.75
C ARG A 299 26.82 3.60 -2.52
N LEU A 300 26.13 3.82 -3.64
CA LEU A 300 25.44 2.78 -4.41
C LEU A 300 26.28 2.23 -5.57
N GLN A 301 27.18 3.03 -6.14
CA GLN A 301 28.06 2.62 -7.25
C GLN A 301 28.91 1.35 -7.00
N PRO A 302 29.28 0.94 -5.75
CA PRO A 302 29.97 -0.33 -5.54
C PRO A 302 29.06 -1.57 -5.72
N LEU A 303 27.75 -1.39 -5.71
CA LEU A 303 26.76 -2.47 -5.85
C LEU A 303 26.14 -2.52 -7.24
N ILE A 304 25.88 -1.36 -7.85
CA ILE A 304 25.19 -1.26 -9.13
C ILE A 304 25.84 -0.23 -10.08
N ASN A 305 25.59 -0.40 -11.37
CA ASN A 305 25.74 0.69 -12.32
C ASN A 305 24.56 1.66 -12.15
N VAL A 306 24.80 2.79 -11.47
CA VAL A 306 23.76 3.79 -11.15
C VAL A 306 23.13 4.39 -12.41
N ASP A 307 23.92 4.64 -13.47
CA ASP A 307 23.40 5.21 -14.72
C ASP A 307 22.45 4.23 -15.42
N ALA A 308 22.80 2.94 -15.45
CA ALA A 308 21.92 1.91 -15.98
C ALA A 308 20.61 1.78 -15.17
N GLY A 309 20.70 1.93 -13.84
CA GLY A 309 19.50 1.96 -12.99
C GLY A 309 18.59 3.16 -13.29
N LEU A 310 19.18 4.34 -13.50
CA LEU A 310 18.44 5.55 -13.86
C LEU A 310 17.75 5.42 -15.25
N ASP A 311 18.42 4.81 -16.22
CA ASP A 311 17.84 4.56 -17.54
C ASP A 311 16.64 3.60 -17.46
N LEU A 312 16.71 2.56 -16.61
CA LEU A 312 15.59 1.66 -16.35
C LEU A 312 14.39 2.40 -15.73
N LEU A 313 14.63 3.30 -14.79
CA LEU A 313 13.58 4.11 -14.16
C LEU A 313 12.92 5.06 -15.16
N VAL A 314 13.69 5.66 -16.08
CA VAL A 314 13.12 6.47 -17.16
C VAL A 314 12.21 5.62 -18.04
N ALA A 315 12.63 4.42 -18.42
CA ALA A 315 11.82 3.51 -19.23
C ALA A 315 10.50 3.07 -18.53
N GLU A 316 10.41 3.17 -17.20
CA GLU A 316 9.19 2.91 -16.44
C GLU A 316 8.19 4.07 -16.44
N THR A 317 8.56 5.25 -16.94
CA THR A 317 7.68 6.42 -17.11
C THR A 317 7.05 6.46 -18.51
N ASP A 318 5.85 7.02 -18.64
CA ASP A 318 5.19 7.18 -19.95
C ASP A 318 6.02 8.04 -20.92
N LEU A 319 6.67 9.09 -20.41
CA LEU A 319 7.53 9.97 -21.21
C LEU A 319 8.81 9.26 -21.67
N GLY A 320 9.47 8.52 -20.78
CA GLY A 320 10.66 7.76 -21.14
C GLY A 320 10.35 6.61 -22.10
N ALA A 321 9.25 5.88 -21.87
CA ALA A 321 8.79 4.82 -22.77
C ALA A 321 8.44 5.34 -24.17
N SER A 322 7.84 6.51 -24.28
CA SER A 322 7.46 7.10 -25.58
C SER A 322 8.62 7.75 -26.33
N THR A 323 9.65 8.23 -25.62
CA THR A 323 10.79 8.93 -26.24
C THR A 323 12.01 8.05 -26.45
N GLY A 324 12.17 6.97 -25.66
CA GLY A 324 13.35 6.13 -25.66
C GLY A 324 14.63 6.82 -25.17
N MET A 325 14.51 7.99 -24.51
CA MET A 325 15.64 8.73 -23.98
C MET A 325 16.30 8.01 -22.80
N SER A 326 17.62 8.11 -22.70
CA SER A 326 18.36 7.85 -21.47
C SER A 326 18.03 8.91 -20.41
N TYR A 327 18.36 8.64 -19.15
CA TYR A 327 18.23 9.60 -18.06
C TYR A 327 18.98 10.90 -18.34
N LYS A 328 20.19 10.81 -18.87
CA LYS A 328 20.99 11.99 -19.20
C LYS A 328 20.34 12.86 -20.28
N GLU A 329 19.77 12.24 -21.31
CA GLU A 329 19.07 12.95 -22.38
C GLU A 329 17.77 13.58 -21.89
N LEU A 330 17.01 12.86 -21.06
CA LEU A 330 15.77 13.36 -20.46
C LEU A 330 16.07 14.57 -19.56
N MET A 331 17.08 14.49 -18.69
CA MET A 331 17.46 15.62 -17.83
C MET A 331 18.01 16.80 -18.64
N ALA A 332 18.79 16.56 -19.70
CA ALA A 332 19.23 17.64 -20.59
C ALA A 332 18.04 18.32 -21.29
N ALA A 333 17.03 17.55 -21.70
CA ALA A 333 15.78 18.08 -22.25
C ALA A 333 14.99 18.89 -21.21
N PHE A 334 14.97 18.45 -19.95
CA PHE A 334 14.30 19.13 -18.84
C PHE A 334 14.98 20.48 -18.56
N GLU A 335 16.30 20.50 -18.40
CA GLU A 335 17.08 21.72 -18.16
C GLU A 335 17.01 22.71 -19.34
N ALA A 336 16.85 22.20 -20.57
CA ALA A 336 16.60 23.02 -21.75
C ALA A 336 15.13 23.49 -21.87
N ASN A 337 14.28 23.19 -20.89
CA ASN A 337 12.87 23.53 -20.85
C ASN A 337 12.10 23.13 -22.12
N ARG A 338 12.35 21.90 -22.61
CA ARG A 338 11.71 21.42 -23.85
C ARG A 338 10.21 21.18 -23.66
N ASP A 339 9.43 21.45 -24.71
CA ASP A 339 7.96 21.33 -24.72
C ASP A 339 7.43 19.92 -24.35
N ILE A 340 8.27 18.88 -24.42
CA ILE A 340 7.89 17.48 -24.12
C ILE A 340 7.44 17.25 -22.66
N PHE A 341 7.74 18.18 -21.74
CA PHE A 341 7.30 18.12 -20.34
C PHE A 341 5.97 18.82 -20.08
N TYR A 342 5.37 19.44 -21.11
CA TYR A 342 4.13 20.19 -21.00
C TYR A 342 3.01 19.53 -21.81
N PRO A 343 1.73 19.70 -21.43
CA PRO A 343 0.62 19.22 -22.24
C PRO A 343 0.53 19.93 -23.63
N GLY A 344 0.57 19.17 -24.74
CA GLY A 344 0.24 19.60 -26.13
C GLY A 344 1.42 19.51 -27.12
N ASN A 345 1.29 19.08 -28.39
CA ASN A 345 0.16 19.00 -29.33
C ASN A 345 -0.01 17.60 -29.94
N SER A 346 -0.94 16.79 -29.45
CA SER A 346 -1.54 15.72 -30.26
C SER A 346 -2.76 16.30 -31.00
N SER A 347 -2.55 16.66 -32.26
CA SER A 347 -3.62 16.92 -33.22
C SER A 347 -4.33 15.60 -33.54
N ASN A 348 -5.15 15.11 -32.61
CA ASN A 348 -6.29 14.19 -32.77
C ASN A 348 -6.81 13.78 -31.39
N ALA A 349 -7.62 14.63 -30.76
CA ALA A 349 -8.56 14.23 -29.73
C ALA A 349 -9.97 14.60 -30.20
N PRO A 350 -10.96 13.68 -30.19
CA PRO A 350 -12.33 14.05 -30.54
C PRO A 350 -12.87 15.01 -29.48
N ALA A 351 -13.52 16.07 -29.95
CA ALA A 351 -14.03 17.15 -29.11
C ALA A 351 -14.95 16.61 -27.99
N ALA A 352 -14.46 16.64 -26.75
CA ALA A 352 -15.30 16.60 -25.56
C ALA A 352 -15.76 18.03 -25.26
N GLY A 353 -17.08 18.22 -25.18
CA GLY A 353 -17.73 19.52 -25.08
C GLY A 353 -17.18 20.38 -23.93
N MET A 354 -16.70 21.57 -24.29
CA MET A 354 -16.42 22.64 -23.33
C MET A 354 -17.71 23.07 -22.65
N VAL A 355 -17.83 22.80 -21.35
CA VAL A 355 -18.70 23.57 -20.47
C VAL A 355 -17.93 24.85 -20.12
N GLN A 356 -18.36 25.98 -20.67
CA GLN A 356 -17.85 27.29 -20.28
C GLN A 356 -18.18 27.54 -18.80
N SER A 357 -17.17 27.64 -17.95
CA SER A 357 -17.33 28.17 -16.60
C SER A 357 -17.43 29.69 -16.66
N VAL A 358 -18.60 30.21 -16.29
CA VAL A 358 -18.80 31.64 -16.04
C VAL A 358 -18.33 31.90 -14.61
N ALA A 359 -17.30 32.73 -14.44
CA ALA A 359 -16.83 33.18 -13.13
C ALA A 359 -17.92 34.00 -12.41
N PRO A 360 -18.09 33.85 -11.08
CA PRO A 360 -19.05 34.65 -10.35
C PRO A 360 -18.54 36.09 -10.17
N ALA A 361 -19.34 37.06 -10.60
CA ALA A 361 -19.11 38.47 -10.34
C ALA A 361 -19.36 38.78 -8.85
N HIS A 362 -18.38 39.41 -8.19
CA HIS A 362 -18.55 40.03 -6.88
C HIS A 362 -19.56 41.20 -6.95
N PRO A 363 -20.56 41.28 -6.06
CA PRO A 363 -21.35 42.48 -5.92
C PRO A 363 -20.60 43.49 -5.03
N LEU A 364 -20.25 44.63 -5.61
CA LEU A 364 -19.92 45.86 -4.88
C LEU A 364 -21.20 46.38 -4.21
N LEU A 365 -21.14 46.64 -2.91
CA LEU A 365 -22.19 47.37 -2.17
C LEU A 365 -22.08 48.88 -2.49
N PRO A 366 -23.22 49.60 -2.67
CA PRO A 366 -23.24 51.05 -2.85
C PRO A 366 -23.33 51.77 -1.48
N PRO A 367 -23.19 53.11 -1.45
CA PRO A 367 -22.39 53.87 -0.47
C PRO A 367 -22.94 53.96 0.95
#